data_AF-A0A0F6W5A4-F1
#
_entry.id   AF-A0A0F6W5A4-F1
#
_cell.length_a   1.000
_cell.length_b   1.000
_cell.length_c   1.000
_cell.angle_alpha   90.00
_cell.angle_beta   90.00
_cell.angle_gamma   90.00
#
_symmetry.space_group_name_H-M   'P 1'
#
loop_
_entity.id
_entity.type
_entity.pdbx_description
1 polymer ?
#
loop_
_entity_poly.entity_id
_entity_poly.type
_entity_poly.pdbx_seq_one_letter_code
_entity_poly.pdbx_strand_id
1 'polypeptide(L)'
;MRRVRSIALVLALGASSACSTLGSAPGQPEGLPHGGTGPFRLAQAEEVDVPPTPPGSTLFERTRAVENGMVAEGFLFYAGADPLEIEMPDAGMPDDAGAIDDAGTIDDAGTDAGTADAGPPPPEGPLEIDWSVFEPRVIVRSAPRDEGLGFDAGSEVLAATHEWEGGFVRDPWAVALEDSRALLYYAAEGGIGVAQAASIDGSFVKVGTAPVIAGDVRRPTVIETRGTEAEHAFLMYFERDGTLVGASSGDGLAWVEIGTLDLPALAARDSRDAEEIAIGGPGVVAARTEAGRAVIRLYYESRRSDGQVLITMAGSFDGVTFEPLRIPVVQDRALRWPAPRQIDPRVTLLYMQGERGGRGAERGALLVGIAPAGVTLP
;
A
#
# COMPACT_ATOMS: atom_id res chain seq x y z
N MET A 1 -9.46 72.69 -39.71
CA MET A 1 -10.94 72.64 -39.63
C MET A 1 -11.39 71.17 -39.69
N ARG A 2 -12.16 70.70 -38.69
CA ARG A 2 -13.28 69.73 -38.74
C ARG A 2 -13.14 68.52 -39.71
N ARG A 3 -13.27 67.24 -39.32
CA ARG A 3 -14.22 66.62 -38.38
C ARG A 3 -13.83 65.15 -38.07
N VAL A 4 -14.16 64.78 -36.84
CA VAL A 4 -14.32 63.43 -36.26
C VAL A 4 -15.34 62.59 -37.02
N ARG A 5 -15.08 61.28 -37.18
CA ARG A 5 -16.12 60.22 -37.10
C ARG A 5 -15.54 58.96 -36.44
N SER A 6 -16.13 58.64 -35.30
CA SER A 6 -15.97 57.45 -34.50
C SER A 6 -16.50 56.20 -35.23
N ILE A 7 -15.80 55.08 -35.11
CA ILE A 7 -16.34 53.74 -35.35
C ILE A 7 -16.16 52.97 -34.05
N ALA A 8 -17.28 52.67 -33.40
CA ALA A 8 -17.38 51.80 -32.24
C ALA A 8 -17.29 50.35 -32.73
N LEU A 9 -16.27 49.62 -32.27
CA LEU A 9 -16.19 48.17 -32.42
C LEU A 9 -16.70 47.54 -31.13
N VAL A 10 -17.88 46.94 -31.21
CA VAL A 10 -18.46 46.10 -30.17
C VAL A 10 -17.77 44.75 -30.25
N LEU A 11 -16.85 44.47 -29.32
CA LEU A 11 -16.36 43.12 -29.07
C LEU A 11 -17.21 42.51 -27.95
N ALA A 12 -18.06 41.58 -28.32
CA ALA A 12 -18.76 40.71 -27.39
C ALA A 12 -17.78 39.67 -26.84
N LEU A 13 -17.29 39.87 -25.61
CA LEU A 13 -16.65 38.83 -24.81
C LEU A 13 -17.74 38.09 -24.04
N GLY A 14 -18.17 36.95 -24.59
CA GLY A 14 -18.87 35.91 -23.85
C GLY A 14 -17.87 34.82 -23.47
N ALA A 15 -17.75 34.56 -22.16
CA ALA A 15 -17.39 33.29 -21.51
C ALA A 15 -16.89 33.58 -20.09
N SER A 16 -17.79 34.01 -19.21
CA SER A 16 -17.60 33.83 -17.77
C SER A 16 -17.83 32.35 -17.46
N SER A 17 -16.77 31.54 -17.57
CA SER A 17 -16.72 30.21 -16.95
C SER A 17 -16.71 30.43 -15.45
N ALA A 18 -17.89 30.30 -14.85
CA ALA A 18 -18.03 30.25 -13.41
C ALA A 18 -17.20 29.07 -12.88
N CYS A 19 -16.24 29.39 -12.02
CA CYS A 19 -15.57 28.42 -11.16
C CYS A 19 -16.65 27.60 -10.45
N SER A 20 -16.80 26.32 -10.80
CA SER A 20 -17.48 25.37 -9.94
C SER A 20 -16.57 25.13 -8.73
N THR A 21 -16.78 25.92 -7.68
CA THR A 21 -16.41 25.54 -6.34
C THR A 21 -17.23 24.28 -6.01
N LEU A 22 -16.61 23.11 -6.22
CA LEU A 22 -17.12 21.86 -5.66
C LEU A 22 -17.16 22.08 -4.15
N GLY A 23 -18.38 22.16 -3.63
CA GLY A 23 -18.64 22.38 -2.21
C GLY A 23 -17.92 21.31 -1.39
N SER A 24 -17.15 21.77 -0.41
CA SER A 24 -16.62 20.93 0.66
C SER A 24 -17.74 20.05 1.20
N ALA A 25 -17.53 18.74 1.23
CA ALA A 25 -18.44 17.83 1.88
C ALA A 25 -18.67 18.32 3.33
N PRO A 26 -19.92 18.44 3.80
CA PRO A 26 -20.19 18.90 5.15
C PRO A 26 -19.60 17.89 6.14
N GLY A 27 -18.59 18.32 6.90
CA GLY A 27 -17.98 17.51 7.97
C GLY A 27 -16.45 17.44 7.99
N GLN A 28 -15.72 17.97 7.01
CA GLN A 28 -14.25 18.07 7.11
C GLN A 28 -13.87 19.26 8.00
N PRO A 29 -13.07 19.07 9.08
CA PRO A 29 -12.59 20.17 9.90
C PRO A 29 -11.80 21.18 9.05
N GLU A 30 -12.19 22.46 9.07
CA GLU A 30 -11.35 23.53 8.52
C GLU A 30 -10.00 23.55 9.26
N GLY A 31 -8.90 23.48 8.51
CA GLY A 31 -7.57 23.80 9.03
C GLY A 31 -6.59 22.65 9.26
N LEU A 32 -6.97 21.38 9.05
CA LEU A 32 -5.99 20.30 9.12
C LEU A 32 -5.04 20.34 7.90
N PRO A 33 -3.75 20.03 8.06
CA PRO A 33 -2.75 19.96 6.98
C PRO A 33 -2.98 18.81 5.99
N HIS A 34 -4.21 18.30 5.86
CA HIS A 34 -4.56 17.19 4.96
C HIS A 34 -4.57 17.56 3.47
N GLY A 35 -4.57 18.86 3.10
CA GLY A 35 -4.33 19.30 1.71
C GLY A 35 -5.16 18.60 0.63
N GLY A 36 -6.44 18.30 0.90
CA GLY A 36 -7.35 17.72 -0.11
C GLY A 36 -7.38 16.19 -0.20
N THR A 37 -6.76 15.44 0.71
CA THR A 37 -6.98 13.98 0.79
C THR A 37 -8.39 13.71 1.29
N GLY A 38 -9.32 13.53 0.36
CA GLY A 38 -10.62 12.90 0.61
C GLY A 38 -10.48 11.40 0.88
N PRO A 39 -11.60 10.69 1.09
CA PRO A 39 -11.57 9.24 1.18
C PRO A 39 -10.96 8.63 -0.09
N PHE A 40 -10.34 7.47 0.05
CA PHE A 40 -9.87 6.67 -1.07
C PHE A 40 -11.01 5.78 -1.58
N ARG A 41 -11.11 5.63 -2.90
CA ARG A 41 -11.84 4.51 -3.52
C ARG A 41 -10.82 3.54 -4.12
N LEU A 42 -11.17 2.27 -4.22
CA LEU A 42 -10.39 1.33 -5.03
C LEU A 42 -10.43 1.77 -6.51
N ALA A 43 -9.31 1.60 -7.21
CA ALA A 43 -9.24 1.81 -8.64
C ALA A 43 -10.15 0.81 -9.38
N GLN A 44 -10.71 1.24 -10.50
CA GLN A 44 -11.55 0.40 -11.35
C GLN A 44 -10.66 -0.49 -12.24
N ALA A 45 -11.23 -1.55 -12.80
CA ALA A 45 -10.46 -2.50 -13.61
C ALA A 45 -9.81 -1.82 -14.82
N GLU A 46 -10.52 -0.85 -15.41
CA GLU A 46 -10.07 -0.07 -16.55
C GLU A 46 -8.92 0.89 -16.21
N GLU A 47 -8.82 1.34 -14.97
CA GLU A 47 -7.75 2.25 -14.52
C GLU A 47 -6.44 1.51 -14.20
N VAL A 48 -6.52 0.19 -13.99
CA VAL A 48 -5.36 -0.62 -13.62
C VAL A 48 -4.82 -1.41 -14.81
N ASP A 49 -5.64 -1.64 -15.85
CA ASP A 49 -5.27 -2.43 -17.04
C ASP A 49 -4.69 -3.81 -16.71
N VAL A 50 -5.32 -4.52 -15.76
CA VAL A 50 -4.97 -5.90 -15.41
C VAL A 50 -6.19 -6.80 -15.61
N PRO A 51 -6.34 -7.41 -16.80
CA PRO A 51 -7.43 -8.34 -17.08
C PRO A 51 -7.05 -9.80 -16.74
N PRO A 52 -7.95 -10.63 -16.18
CA PRO A 52 -9.13 -10.32 -15.36
C PRO A 52 -8.77 -10.44 -13.86
N THR A 53 -8.49 -9.33 -13.20
CA THR A 53 -8.31 -9.30 -11.73
C THR A 53 -9.44 -8.56 -11.02
N PRO A 54 -9.64 -8.81 -9.71
CA PRO A 54 -10.54 -7.99 -8.90
C PRO A 54 -10.22 -6.48 -9.03
N PRO A 55 -11.22 -5.59 -8.85
CA PRO A 55 -10.99 -4.14 -8.87
C PRO A 55 -9.82 -3.71 -7.97
N GLY A 56 -9.00 -2.79 -8.48
CA GLY A 56 -7.84 -2.25 -7.78
C GLY A 56 -6.57 -3.10 -7.87
N SER A 57 -6.65 -4.35 -8.33
CA SER A 57 -5.49 -5.26 -8.39
C SER A 57 -4.45 -4.81 -9.41
N THR A 58 -3.28 -4.43 -8.91
CA THR A 58 -2.18 -3.83 -9.69
C THR A 58 -1.17 -4.84 -10.22
N LEU A 59 -1.14 -6.04 -9.65
CA LEU A 59 -0.20 -7.09 -10.03
C LEU A 59 -0.96 -8.37 -10.32
N PHE A 60 -0.71 -8.97 -11.49
CA PHE A 60 -1.20 -10.31 -11.79
C PHE A 60 -0.08 -11.33 -11.65
N GLU A 61 0.19 -11.76 -10.42
CA GLU A 61 1.03 -12.93 -10.19
C GLU A 61 0.21 -14.19 -9.96
N ARG A 62 0.45 -15.25 -10.72
CA ARG A 62 -0.36 -16.49 -10.62
C ARG A 62 0.21 -17.47 -9.60
N THR A 63 1.52 -17.58 -9.55
CA THR A 63 2.22 -18.65 -8.83
C THR A 63 2.78 -18.17 -7.51
N ARG A 64 3.35 -16.97 -7.49
CA ARG A 64 4.05 -16.37 -6.36
C ARG A 64 3.09 -15.85 -5.30
N ALA A 65 3.42 -16.07 -4.02
CA ALA A 65 2.80 -15.35 -2.91
C ALA A 65 3.37 -13.94 -2.84
N VAL A 66 2.51 -12.95 -2.60
CA VAL A 66 2.87 -11.53 -2.59
C VAL A 66 2.52 -10.93 -1.23
N GLU A 67 3.49 -10.21 -0.67
CA GLU A 67 3.39 -9.48 0.58
C GLU A 67 3.93 -8.06 0.38
N ASN A 68 3.20 -7.06 0.85
CA ASN A 68 3.60 -5.66 1.02
C ASN A 68 4.37 -5.04 -0.17
N GLY A 69 3.73 -4.09 -0.85
CA GLY A 69 4.30 -3.45 -2.03
C GLY A 69 4.28 -1.93 -1.96
N MET A 70 5.26 -1.29 -2.59
CA MET A 70 5.34 0.16 -2.75
C MET A 70 5.77 0.53 -4.17
N VAL A 71 5.38 1.71 -4.64
CA VAL A 71 5.74 2.18 -6.00
C VAL A 71 6.65 3.40 -5.97
N ALA A 72 7.84 3.27 -6.54
CA ALA A 72 8.87 4.31 -6.63
C ALA A 72 9.29 4.49 -8.10
N GLU A 73 9.25 5.73 -8.60
CA GLU A 73 9.63 6.06 -9.99
C GLU A 73 9.00 5.13 -11.04
N GLY A 74 7.74 4.74 -10.82
CA GLY A 74 6.99 3.88 -11.73
C GLY A 74 7.28 2.38 -11.60
N PHE A 75 8.22 1.95 -10.75
CA PHE A 75 8.44 0.53 -10.46
C PHE A 75 7.70 0.12 -9.19
N LEU A 76 7.09 -1.06 -9.21
CA LEU A 76 6.54 -1.72 -8.03
C LEU A 76 7.62 -2.59 -7.39
N PHE A 77 7.89 -2.36 -6.11
CA PHE A 77 8.73 -3.22 -5.26
C PHE A 77 7.84 -3.94 -4.27
N TYR A 78 8.01 -5.25 -4.11
CA TYR A 78 7.22 -6.06 -3.17
C TYR A 78 8.02 -7.24 -2.65
N ALA A 79 7.61 -7.80 -1.50
CA ALA A 79 8.13 -9.07 -1.04
C ALA A 79 7.37 -10.21 -1.72
N GLY A 80 8.08 -11.20 -2.26
CA GLY A 80 7.47 -12.33 -2.93
C GLY A 80 8.21 -13.63 -2.65
N ALA A 81 7.48 -14.74 -2.75
CA ALA A 81 8.05 -16.08 -2.64
C ALA A 81 7.36 -17.07 -3.57
N ASP A 82 8.15 -17.89 -4.25
CA ASP A 82 7.63 -18.96 -5.09
C ASP A 82 7.17 -20.14 -4.23
N PRO A 83 6.14 -20.89 -4.63
CA PRO A 83 5.69 -22.05 -3.87
C PRO A 83 6.79 -23.10 -3.85
N LEU A 84 6.97 -23.77 -2.71
CA LEU A 84 7.83 -24.94 -2.67
C LEU A 84 7.30 -25.97 -3.66
N GLU A 85 8.19 -26.58 -4.44
CA GLU A 85 7.83 -27.75 -5.24
C GLU A 85 7.46 -28.89 -4.27
N ILE A 86 6.17 -28.98 -3.95
CA ILE A 86 5.62 -30.16 -3.31
C ILE A 86 5.52 -31.18 -4.44
N GLU A 87 6.43 -32.16 -4.46
CA GLU A 87 6.19 -33.40 -5.18
C GLU A 87 4.84 -33.91 -4.70
N MET A 88 3.80 -33.73 -5.54
CA MET A 88 2.54 -34.40 -5.30
C MET A 88 2.90 -35.88 -5.29
N PRO A 89 2.68 -36.62 -4.18
CA PRO A 89 2.89 -38.06 -4.20
C PRO A 89 2.05 -38.56 -5.37
N ASP A 90 2.72 -39.25 -6.30
CA ASP A 90 2.13 -39.77 -7.53
C ASP A 90 0.80 -40.40 -7.13
N ALA A 91 -0.28 -39.67 -7.39
CA ALA A 91 -1.61 -40.09 -6.99
C ALA A 91 -1.94 -41.14 -8.01
N GLY A 92 -1.37 -42.34 -7.82
CA GLY A 92 -1.45 -43.45 -8.73
C GLY A 92 -2.88 -43.50 -9.18
N MET A 93 -3.10 -43.20 -10.46
CA MET A 93 -4.43 -43.26 -11.04
C MET A 93 -4.96 -44.63 -10.61
N PRO A 94 -6.08 -44.72 -9.87
CA PRO A 94 -6.66 -46.01 -9.64
C PRO A 94 -7.03 -46.55 -11.02
N ASP A 95 -6.25 -47.54 -11.46
CA ASP A 95 -6.50 -48.38 -12.61
C ASP A 95 -7.72 -49.26 -12.32
N ASP A 96 -8.86 -48.66 -12.03
CA ASP A 96 -10.10 -49.38 -11.81
C ASP A 96 -11.28 -48.53 -12.27
N ALA A 97 -11.35 -48.36 -13.59
CA ALA A 97 -12.62 -48.14 -14.28
C ALA A 97 -13.46 -49.42 -14.16
N GLY A 98 -13.96 -49.68 -12.95
CA GLY A 98 -15.09 -50.56 -12.74
C GLY A 98 -16.28 -49.97 -13.50
N ALA A 99 -16.77 -50.72 -14.49
CA ALA A 99 -17.95 -50.38 -15.25
C ALA A 99 -19.12 -50.10 -14.28
N ILE A 100 -19.66 -48.89 -14.34
CA ILE A 100 -20.90 -48.53 -13.66
C ILE A 100 -22.01 -49.24 -14.40
N ASP A 101 -22.59 -50.26 -13.77
CA ASP A 101 -23.77 -50.95 -14.24
C ASP A 101 -25.02 -50.11 -13.94
N ASP A 102 -25.67 -49.75 -15.04
CA ASP A 102 -26.91 -49.00 -15.16
C ASP A 102 -28.09 -49.86 -14.68
N ALA A 103 -28.42 -49.82 -13.38
CA ALA A 103 -29.71 -50.26 -12.84
C ALA A 103 -29.90 -49.82 -11.37
N GLY A 104 -30.29 -48.57 -11.15
CA GLY A 104 -30.65 -48.07 -9.82
C GLY A 104 -31.75 -47.01 -9.89
N THR A 105 -32.99 -47.44 -9.64
CA THR A 105 -34.23 -46.67 -9.59
C THR A 105 -34.10 -45.38 -8.76
N ILE A 106 -34.45 -44.24 -9.34
CA ILE A 106 -34.60 -42.96 -8.64
C ILE A 106 -35.99 -42.97 -7.98
N ASP A 107 -36.02 -43.17 -6.67
CA ASP A 107 -37.22 -42.91 -5.86
C ASP A 107 -37.26 -41.42 -5.49
N ASP A 108 -38.17 -40.70 -6.16
CA ASP A 108 -38.66 -39.37 -5.80
C ASP A 108 -39.52 -39.47 -4.54
N ALA A 109 -38.96 -39.16 -3.37
CA ALA A 109 -39.73 -38.69 -2.21
C ALA A 109 -38.81 -38.11 -1.12
N GLY A 110 -38.90 -36.80 -0.86
CA GLY A 110 -38.28 -36.23 0.34
C GLY A 110 -38.04 -34.73 0.29
N THR A 111 -39.12 -33.95 0.33
CA THR A 111 -39.11 -32.59 0.85
C THR A 111 -38.47 -32.58 2.24
N ASP A 112 -37.29 -31.96 2.38
CA ASP A 112 -36.83 -31.47 3.67
C ASP A 112 -36.34 -30.03 3.57
N ALA A 113 -36.88 -29.22 4.46
CA ALA A 113 -36.74 -27.79 4.47
C ALA A 113 -35.39 -27.37 5.07
N GLY A 114 -34.64 -26.60 4.29
CA GLY A 114 -33.70 -25.56 4.71
C GLY A 114 -33.15 -25.62 6.13
N THR A 115 -32.08 -26.39 6.31
CA THR A 115 -30.94 -25.90 7.09
C THR A 115 -29.91 -25.48 6.07
N ALA A 116 -29.88 -24.19 5.75
CA ALA A 116 -28.73 -23.61 5.08
C ALA A 116 -27.56 -23.91 6.02
N ASP A 117 -26.72 -24.86 5.63
CA ASP A 117 -25.38 -25.05 6.14
C ASP A 117 -24.70 -23.70 5.93
N ALA A 118 -24.80 -22.84 6.94
CA ALA A 118 -23.99 -21.65 7.05
C ALA A 118 -22.59 -22.21 7.15
N GLY A 119 -21.92 -22.27 5.99
CA GLY A 119 -20.56 -22.78 5.88
C GLY A 119 -19.69 -22.20 6.99
N PRO A 120 -18.55 -22.84 7.28
CA PRO A 120 -17.71 -22.50 8.43
C PRO A 120 -17.59 -20.97 8.54
N PRO A 121 -17.79 -20.41 9.75
CA PRO A 121 -17.70 -18.97 9.94
C PRO A 121 -16.40 -18.48 9.29
N PRO A 122 -16.43 -17.32 8.59
CA PRO A 122 -15.21 -16.80 7.97
C PRO A 122 -14.12 -16.75 9.04
N PRO A 123 -12.88 -17.15 8.70
CA PRO A 123 -11.81 -17.21 9.69
C PRO A 123 -11.72 -15.88 10.44
N GLU A 124 -11.79 -15.96 11.77
CA GLU A 124 -11.68 -14.80 12.64
C GLU A 124 -10.22 -14.35 12.67
N GLY A 125 -9.86 -13.43 11.77
CA GLY A 125 -8.54 -12.81 11.72
C GLY A 125 -8.09 -12.49 10.29
N PRO A 126 -7.09 -11.61 10.10
CA PRO A 126 -6.44 -11.48 8.80
C PRO A 126 -5.92 -12.84 8.35
N LEU A 127 -6.17 -13.21 7.09
CA LEU A 127 -5.49 -14.32 6.45
C LEU A 127 -3.99 -13.98 6.34
N GLU A 128 -3.23 -14.44 7.32
CA GLU A 128 -1.77 -14.44 7.30
C GLU A 128 -1.32 -15.49 6.27
N ILE A 129 -0.37 -15.12 5.41
CA ILE A 129 0.20 -16.05 4.43
C ILE A 129 0.98 -17.12 5.21
N ASP A 130 0.64 -18.39 5.02
CA ASP A 130 1.44 -19.50 5.55
C ASP A 130 2.74 -19.59 4.73
N TRP A 131 3.78 -18.92 5.22
CA TRP A 131 5.09 -18.90 4.56
C TRP A 131 5.80 -20.25 4.57
N SER A 132 5.34 -21.24 5.34
CA SER A 132 6.01 -22.55 5.44
C SER A 132 5.92 -23.38 4.16
N VAL A 133 5.00 -23.04 3.26
CA VAL A 133 4.81 -23.72 1.96
C VAL A 133 5.46 -22.97 0.78
N PHE A 134 6.26 -21.94 1.05
CA PHE A 134 6.95 -21.13 0.05
C PHE A 134 8.46 -21.15 0.25
N GLU A 135 9.20 -20.86 -0.83
CA GLU A 135 10.61 -20.53 -0.77
C GLU A 135 10.86 -19.29 0.11
N PRO A 136 12.10 -19.03 0.56
CA PRO A 136 12.37 -17.83 1.33
C PRO A 136 12.01 -16.55 0.56
N ARG A 137 11.39 -15.60 1.27
CA ARG A 137 10.97 -14.33 0.67
C ARG A 137 12.16 -13.54 0.13
N VAL A 138 11.96 -12.98 -1.06
CA VAL A 138 12.87 -12.04 -1.73
C VAL A 138 12.15 -10.73 -2.04
N ILE A 139 12.91 -9.66 -2.26
CA ILE A 139 12.36 -8.43 -2.82
C ILE A 139 12.36 -8.55 -4.35
N VAL A 140 11.20 -8.29 -4.92
CA VAL A 140 10.91 -8.35 -6.35
C VAL A 140 10.65 -6.94 -6.86
N ARG A 141 11.09 -6.64 -8.08
CA ARG A 141 10.76 -5.40 -8.80
C ARG A 141 10.00 -5.72 -10.08
N SER A 142 8.85 -5.09 -10.25
CA SER A 142 8.01 -5.13 -11.45
C SER A 142 8.04 -3.80 -12.20
N ALA A 143 8.13 -3.88 -13.53
CA ALA A 143 7.97 -2.74 -14.41
C ALA A 143 6.48 -2.34 -14.51
N PRO A 144 6.18 -1.05 -14.73
CA PRO A 144 4.82 -0.62 -15.03
C PRO A 144 4.41 -1.13 -16.40
N ARG A 145 3.11 -1.38 -16.59
CA ARG A 145 2.54 -1.64 -17.92
C ARG A 145 2.51 -0.34 -18.72
N ASP A 146 2.39 -0.47 -20.05
CA ASP A 146 2.34 0.68 -20.96
C ASP A 146 1.10 1.57 -20.70
N GLU A 147 0.01 0.97 -20.20
CA GLU A 147 -1.26 1.64 -19.92
C GLU A 147 -1.72 1.34 -18.47
N GLY A 148 -2.42 2.29 -17.86
CA GLY A 148 -3.02 2.16 -16.53
C GLY A 148 -2.03 2.14 -15.35
N LEU A 149 -2.52 1.67 -14.20
CA LEU A 149 -1.80 1.57 -12.92
C LEU A 149 -1.22 0.17 -12.64
N GLY A 150 -1.23 -0.71 -13.64
CA GLY A 150 -0.82 -2.10 -13.52
C GLY A 150 0.68 -2.31 -13.68
N PHE A 151 1.14 -3.48 -13.22
CA PHE A 151 2.53 -3.91 -13.29
C PHE A 151 2.63 -5.30 -13.89
N ASP A 152 3.71 -5.53 -14.61
CA ASP A 152 4.06 -6.85 -15.14
C ASP A 152 4.61 -7.78 -14.03
N ALA A 153 4.78 -9.05 -14.36
CA ALA A 153 5.52 -9.99 -13.51
C ALA A 153 6.92 -9.45 -13.21
N GLY A 154 7.35 -9.63 -11.96
CA GLY A 154 8.57 -9.00 -11.46
C GLY A 154 9.78 -9.93 -11.47
N SER A 155 10.96 -9.34 -11.32
CA SER A 155 12.22 -10.08 -11.14
C SER A 155 12.82 -9.81 -9.77
N GLU A 156 13.49 -10.79 -9.20
CA GLU A 156 14.22 -10.64 -7.95
C GLU A 156 15.27 -9.52 -8.07
N VAL A 157 15.31 -8.63 -7.09
CA VAL A 157 16.32 -7.58 -6.96
C VAL A 157 17.12 -7.65 -5.67
N LEU A 158 16.63 -8.38 -4.66
CA LEU A 158 17.32 -8.55 -3.39
C LEU A 158 16.86 -9.84 -2.68
N ALA A 159 17.79 -10.71 -2.32
CA ALA A 159 17.56 -11.87 -1.44
C ALA A 159 18.38 -11.75 -0.15
N ALA A 160 18.08 -12.57 0.85
CA ALA A 160 18.87 -12.66 2.07
C ALA A 160 20.25 -13.28 1.79
N THR A 161 21.31 -12.67 2.32
CA THR A 161 22.72 -13.07 2.15
C THR A 161 23.55 -12.87 3.42
N HIS A 162 23.05 -12.13 4.41
CA HIS A 162 23.71 -11.92 5.70
C HIS A 162 23.05 -12.76 6.80
N GLU A 163 23.82 -13.20 7.80
CA GLU A 163 23.31 -14.02 8.90
C GLU A 163 22.17 -13.33 9.68
N TRP A 164 22.27 -12.02 9.90
CA TRP A 164 21.25 -11.26 10.64
C TRP A 164 19.90 -11.21 9.92
N GLU A 165 19.84 -11.56 8.63
CA GLU A 165 18.60 -11.50 7.85
C GLU A 165 17.69 -12.71 8.09
N GLY A 166 18.20 -13.78 8.70
CA GLY A 166 17.35 -14.95 9.00
C GLY A 166 16.94 -15.76 7.77
N GLY A 167 17.61 -15.54 6.63
CA GLY A 167 17.32 -16.24 5.38
C GLY A 167 16.17 -15.66 4.55
N PHE A 168 15.56 -14.54 4.95
CA PHE A 168 14.53 -13.87 4.15
C PHE A 168 14.63 -12.34 4.22
N VAL A 169 14.01 -11.65 3.27
CA VAL A 169 13.82 -10.20 3.29
C VAL A 169 12.38 -9.84 2.97
N ARG A 170 11.88 -8.72 3.50
CA ARG A 170 10.49 -8.27 3.38
C ARG A 170 10.37 -6.74 3.48
N ASP A 171 9.14 -6.25 3.34
CA ASP A 171 8.77 -4.84 3.54
C ASP A 171 9.68 -3.85 2.78
N PRO A 172 9.76 -3.94 1.44
CA PRO A 172 10.64 -3.07 0.68
C PRO A 172 10.16 -1.62 0.73
N TRP A 173 11.11 -0.69 0.79
CA TRP A 173 10.85 0.73 0.59
C TRP A 173 11.99 1.38 -0.22
N ALA A 174 11.70 1.74 -1.47
CA ALA A 174 12.66 2.35 -2.38
C ALA A 174 12.53 3.87 -2.41
N VAL A 175 13.67 4.56 -2.45
CA VAL A 175 13.77 6.02 -2.58
C VAL A 175 14.72 6.32 -3.73
N ALA A 176 14.23 7.02 -4.76
CA ALA A 176 15.08 7.61 -5.78
C ALA A 176 15.61 8.96 -5.29
N LEU A 177 16.90 9.17 -5.44
CA LEU A 177 17.61 10.38 -5.02
C LEU A 177 17.76 11.35 -6.19
N GLU A 178 17.92 12.63 -5.88
CA GLU A 178 18.13 13.70 -6.88
C GLU A 178 19.34 13.45 -7.80
N ASP A 179 20.36 12.72 -7.32
CA ASP A 179 21.56 12.37 -8.09
C ASP A 179 21.39 11.08 -8.93
N SER A 180 20.14 10.67 -9.15
CA SER A 180 19.72 9.45 -9.84
C SER A 180 20.00 8.14 -9.12
N ARG A 181 20.78 8.12 -8.02
CA ARG A 181 20.96 6.90 -7.23
C ARG A 181 19.64 6.47 -6.59
N ALA A 182 19.56 5.22 -6.18
CA ALA A 182 18.44 4.71 -5.41
C ALA A 182 18.90 4.02 -4.14
N LEU A 183 18.11 4.16 -3.08
CA LEU A 183 18.20 3.38 -1.86
C LEU A 183 16.98 2.45 -1.77
N LEU A 184 17.19 1.22 -1.29
CA LEU A 184 16.15 0.24 -1.01
C LEU A 184 16.30 -0.21 0.44
N TYR A 185 15.37 0.22 1.28
CA TYR A 185 15.24 -0.26 2.66
C TYR A 185 14.41 -1.54 2.66
N TYR A 186 14.71 -2.43 3.58
CA TYR A 186 14.01 -3.70 3.74
C TYR A 186 14.10 -4.17 5.19
N ALA A 187 13.09 -4.90 5.65
CA ALA A 187 13.14 -5.58 6.93
C ALA A 187 13.57 -7.05 6.76
N ALA A 188 14.18 -7.60 7.80
CA ALA A 188 14.54 -9.01 7.93
C ALA A 188 14.43 -9.42 9.41
N GLU A 189 14.84 -10.64 9.77
CA GLU A 189 14.71 -11.13 11.15
C GLU A 189 15.42 -10.23 12.19
N GLY A 190 16.66 -9.81 11.91
CA GLY A 190 17.48 -9.04 12.84
C GLY A 190 17.32 -7.51 12.78
N GLY A 191 16.49 -6.98 11.88
CA GLY A 191 16.23 -5.54 11.78
C GLY A 191 15.98 -5.02 10.37
N ILE A 192 16.22 -3.71 10.17
CA ILE A 192 16.10 -3.02 8.88
C ILE A 192 17.49 -2.89 8.25
N GLY A 193 17.62 -3.31 7.00
CA GLY A 193 18.80 -3.08 6.15
C GLY A 193 18.58 -2.02 5.08
N VAL A 194 19.65 -1.69 4.36
CA VAL A 194 19.60 -0.82 3.19
C VAL A 194 20.51 -1.36 2.08
N ALA A 195 20.04 -1.27 0.84
CA ALA A 195 20.81 -1.51 -0.36
C ALA A 195 20.82 -0.26 -1.25
N GLN A 196 21.83 -0.12 -2.10
CA GLN A 196 21.99 1.02 -3.01
C GLN A 196 22.12 0.56 -4.46
N ALA A 197 21.64 1.39 -5.38
CA ALA A 197 21.82 1.20 -6.82
C ALA A 197 22.21 2.54 -7.48
N ALA A 198 22.84 2.46 -8.66
CA ALA A 198 23.15 3.64 -9.46
C ALA A 198 21.91 4.33 -10.04
N SER A 199 20.80 3.59 -10.12
CA SER A 199 19.48 4.03 -10.57
C SER A 199 18.40 3.13 -9.97
N ILE A 200 17.15 3.59 -9.95
CA ILE A 200 16.01 2.83 -9.40
C ILE A 200 15.74 1.50 -10.13
N ASP A 201 16.07 1.45 -11.42
CA ASP A 201 16.01 0.27 -12.29
C ASP A 201 17.35 -0.51 -12.33
N GLY A 202 18.38 -0.03 -11.63
CA GLY A 202 19.69 -0.66 -11.56
C GLY A 202 19.75 -1.88 -10.63
N SER A 203 20.95 -2.44 -10.50
CA SER A 203 21.24 -3.55 -9.57
C SER A 203 21.49 -3.01 -8.16
N PHE A 204 20.73 -3.51 -7.19
CA PHE A 204 20.89 -3.15 -5.79
C PHE A 204 22.01 -3.95 -5.13
N VAL A 205 22.85 -3.27 -4.34
CA VAL A 205 23.94 -3.85 -3.56
C VAL A 205 23.75 -3.45 -2.10
N LYS A 206 23.74 -4.42 -1.19
CA LYS A 206 23.59 -4.17 0.25
C LYS A 206 24.71 -3.29 0.79
N VAL A 207 24.36 -2.39 1.70
CA VAL A 207 25.30 -1.50 2.37
C VAL A 207 25.60 -2.06 3.75
N GLY A 208 26.88 -2.22 4.05
CA GLY A 208 27.34 -2.76 5.34
C GLY A 208 27.01 -4.24 5.54
N THR A 209 27.35 -4.75 6.72
CA THR A 209 27.17 -6.16 7.11
C THR A 209 26.25 -6.33 8.33
N ALA A 210 25.61 -5.24 8.76
CA ALA A 210 24.73 -5.18 9.93
C ALA A 210 23.48 -4.35 9.56
N PRO A 211 22.35 -4.55 10.25
CA PRO A 211 21.17 -3.72 10.04
C PRO A 211 21.45 -2.25 10.40
N VAL A 212 20.82 -1.32 9.68
CA VAL A 212 20.87 0.12 10.00
C VAL A 212 20.01 0.48 11.22
N ILE A 213 18.98 -0.31 11.48
CA ILE A 213 18.21 -0.32 12.74
C ILE A 213 18.06 -1.77 13.18
N ALA A 214 18.63 -2.14 14.32
CA ALA A 214 18.61 -3.51 14.83
C ALA A 214 17.35 -3.83 15.64
N GLY A 215 17.04 -5.12 15.77
CA GLY A 215 15.97 -5.66 16.62
C GLY A 215 14.74 -6.12 15.83
N ASP A 216 13.68 -6.52 16.55
CA ASP A 216 12.39 -6.87 15.94
C ASP A 216 11.66 -5.59 15.48
N VAL A 217 12.08 -5.10 14.33
CA VAL A 217 11.51 -3.94 13.64
C VAL A 217 11.10 -4.35 12.24
N ARG A 218 10.05 -3.71 11.72
CA ARG A 218 9.48 -4.05 10.42
C ARG A 218 8.86 -2.83 9.75
N ARG A 219 8.54 -3.00 8.47
CA ARG A 219 7.82 -2.00 7.67
C ARG A 219 8.49 -0.62 7.69
N PRO A 220 9.78 -0.52 7.29
CA PRO A 220 10.41 0.77 7.11
C PRO A 220 9.68 1.54 6.01
N THR A 221 9.46 2.82 6.24
CA THR A 221 9.04 3.78 5.22
C THR A 221 9.92 5.01 5.33
N VAL A 222 10.42 5.52 4.20
CA VAL A 222 11.45 6.55 4.16
C VAL A 222 11.07 7.66 3.19
N ILE A 223 11.30 8.91 3.60
CA ILE A 223 11.23 10.08 2.72
C ILE A 223 12.52 10.88 2.76
N GLU A 224 12.89 11.44 1.62
CA GLU A 224 13.79 12.58 1.56
C GLU A 224 12.99 13.85 1.88
N THR A 225 13.51 14.64 2.80
CA THR A 225 12.83 15.83 3.35
C THR A 225 13.44 17.13 2.85
N ARG A 226 14.28 17.08 1.81
CA ARG A 226 14.77 18.29 1.15
C ARG A 226 13.61 19.12 0.63
N GLY A 227 13.58 20.40 1.03
CA GLY A 227 12.50 21.32 0.66
C GLY A 227 11.21 21.13 1.45
N THR A 228 11.25 20.45 2.60
CA THR A 228 10.23 20.53 3.66
C THR A 228 10.71 21.41 4.83
N GLU A 229 9.89 21.54 5.88
CA GLU A 229 10.25 22.23 7.13
C GLU A 229 10.96 21.29 8.13
N ALA A 230 11.23 20.03 7.76
CA ALA A 230 11.92 19.08 8.62
C ALA A 230 13.41 19.41 8.78
N GLU A 231 13.96 19.13 9.96
CA GLU A 231 15.36 19.41 10.31
C GLU A 231 16.35 18.47 9.61
N HIS A 232 15.94 17.23 9.39
CA HIS A 232 16.80 16.17 8.87
C HIS A 232 16.67 16.02 7.35
N ALA A 233 17.66 15.41 6.69
CA ALA A 233 17.63 15.18 5.24
C ALA A 233 16.78 13.97 4.86
N PHE A 234 16.71 12.98 5.76
CA PHE A 234 15.86 11.81 5.65
C PHE A 234 15.14 11.54 6.95
N LEU A 235 13.91 11.05 6.83
CA LEU A 235 13.12 10.51 7.93
C LEU A 235 12.67 9.10 7.58
N MET A 236 12.76 8.21 8.56
CA MET A 236 12.26 6.84 8.50
C MET A 236 11.20 6.67 9.58
N TYR A 237 10.13 5.98 9.25
CA TYR A 237 9.15 5.49 10.21
C TYR A 237 9.06 3.97 10.09
N PHE A 238 8.97 3.29 11.20
CA PHE A 238 8.88 1.83 11.24
C PHE A 238 8.04 1.37 12.42
N GLU A 239 7.63 0.10 12.37
CA GLU A 239 6.84 -0.52 13.42
C GLU A 239 7.74 -1.26 14.41
N ARG A 240 7.48 -1.06 15.71
CA ARG A 240 8.08 -1.80 16.83
C ARG A 240 7.03 -1.98 17.91
N ASP A 241 6.81 -3.21 18.37
CA ASP A 241 5.94 -3.54 19.51
C ASP A 241 4.51 -2.92 19.43
N GLY A 242 3.92 -2.88 18.23
CA GLY A 242 2.58 -2.30 18.02
C GLY A 242 2.52 -0.78 18.13
N THR A 243 3.67 -0.11 18.01
CA THR A 243 3.81 1.34 17.95
C THR A 243 4.60 1.76 16.71
N LEU A 244 4.56 3.05 16.38
CA LEU A 244 5.39 3.64 15.34
C LEU A 244 6.57 4.38 15.94
N VAL A 245 7.76 4.17 15.38
CA VAL A 245 9.00 4.82 15.80
C VAL A 245 9.54 5.65 14.64
N GLY A 246 10.00 6.86 14.94
CA GLY A 246 10.71 7.72 14.00
C GLY A 246 12.23 7.58 14.14
N ALA A 247 12.94 7.67 13.03
CA ALA A 247 14.39 7.83 12.97
C ALA A 247 14.78 8.88 11.93
N SER A 248 15.95 9.49 12.11
CA SER A 248 16.51 10.47 11.17
C SER A 248 17.88 10.09 10.65
N SER A 249 18.20 10.64 9.49
CA SER A 249 19.50 10.50 8.86
C SER A 249 19.89 11.76 8.07
N GLY A 250 21.18 12.02 7.99
CA GLY A 250 21.76 13.03 7.10
C GLY A 250 22.09 12.51 5.70
N ASP A 251 22.27 11.20 5.54
CA ASP A 251 22.78 10.57 4.30
C ASP A 251 21.93 9.39 3.80
N GLY A 252 20.92 8.98 4.57
CA GLY A 252 20.07 7.81 4.28
C GLY A 252 20.72 6.47 4.65
N LEU A 253 21.94 6.47 5.18
CA LEU A 253 22.70 5.25 5.46
C LEU A 253 22.95 5.06 6.95
N ALA A 254 23.25 6.15 7.67
CA ALA A 254 23.41 6.14 9.12
C ALA A 254 22.18 6.74 9.80
N TRP A 255 21.54 5.96 10.68
CA TRP A 255 20.26 6.31 11.29
C TRP A 255 20.37 6.48 12.80
N VAL A 256 19.61 7.45 13.33
CA VAL A 256 19.45 7.67 14.76
C VAL A 256 17.95 7.70 15.08
N GLU A 257 17.52 6.89 16.04
CA GLU A 257 16.13 6.91 16.49
C GLU A 257 15.79 8.24 17.18
N ILE A 258 14.68 8.82 16.76
CA ILE A 258 14.07 10.00 17.39
C ILE A 258 13.21 9.56 18.59
N GLY A 259 12.54 8.41 18.46
CA GLY A 259 11.69 7.82 19.49
C GLY A 259 10.32 7.39 18.96
N THR A 260 9.49 6.85 19.85
CA THR A 260 8.09 6.50 19.56
C THR A 260 7.29 7.74 19.23
N LEU A 261 6.51 7.69 18.14
CA LEU A 261 5.61 8.77 17.76
C LEU A 261 4.43 8.87 18.71
N ASP A 262 4.12 10.08 19.15
CA ASP A 262 2.92 10.38 19.93
C ASP A 262 1.72 10.59 19.00
N LEU A 263 1.02 9.49 18.70
CA LEU A 263 -0.20 9.50 17.91
C LEU A 263 -1.37 9.12 18.81
N PRO A 264 -2.36 10.00 19.03
CA PRO A 264 -3.50 9.64 19.86
C PRO A 264 -4.35 8.59 19.15
N ALA A 265 -4.93 7.69 19.95
CA ALA A 265 -5.74 6.60 19.44
C ALA A 265 -6.92 7.10 18.60
N LEU A 266 -7.21 6.39 17.50
CA LEU A 266 -8.36 6.74 16.66
C LEU A 266 -9.65 6.42 17.43
N ALA A 267 -10.39 7.47 17.78
CA ALA A 267 -11.63 7.35 18.55
C ALA A 267 -12.64 6.42 17.87
N ALA A 268 -13.35 5.62 18.69
CA ALA A 268 -14.50 4.84 18.24
C ALA A 268 -15.57 5.78 17.66
N ARG A 269 -16.09 5.47 16.48
CA ARG A 269 -17.13 6.27 15.82
C ARG A 269 -18.51 5.99 16.41
N ASP A 270 -18.74 4.75 16.82
CA ASP A 270 -19.93 4.30 17.53
C ASP A 270 -19.64 3.10 18.42
N SER A 271 -20.65 2.60 19.13
CA SER A 271 -20.52 1.51 20.10
C SER A 271 -20.12 0.14 19.50
N ARG A 272 -20.04 0.03 18.17
CA ARG A 272 -19.59 -1.18 17.45
C ARG A 272 -18.11 -1.12 17.09
N ASP A 273 -17.48 0.05 17.18
CA ASP A 273 -16.04 0.16 16.95
C ASP A 273 -15.31 -0.29 18.21
N ALA A 274 -14.56 -1.38 18.08
CA ALA A 274 -13.71 -1.88 19.15
C ALA A 274 -12.55 -0.92 19.47
N GLU A 275 -11.97 -1.11 20.65
CA GLU A 275 -10.84 -0.32 21.14
C GLU A 275 -9.61 -0.50 20.23
N GLU A 276 -8.86 0.58 19.98
CA GLU A 276 -7.56 0.51 19.32
C GLU A 276 -6.52 -0.02 20.30
N ILE A 277 -5.86 -1.12 19.94
CA ILE A 277 -4.89 -1.83 20.79
C ILE A 277 -3.46 -1.70 20.29
N ALA A 278 -3.27 -1.35 19.01
CA ALA A 278 -1.96 -1.17 18.41
C ALA A 278 -2.07 -0.33 17.14
N ILE A 279 -0.96 0.29 16.76
CA ILE A 279 -0.76 0.91 15.46
C ILE A 279 0.42 0.28 14.73
N GLY A 280 0.47 0.42 13.41
CA GLY A 280 1.53 -0.19 12.63
C GLY A 280 1.44 0.11 11.14
N GLY A 281 2.27 -0.60 10.36
CA GLY A 281 2.31 -0.45 8.89
C GLY A 281 2.39 0.99 8.40
N PRO A 282 3.44 1.73 8.78
CA PRO A 282 3.57 3.11 8.34
C PRO A 282 3.86 3.17 6.83
N GLY A 283 3.22 4.13 6.16
CA GLY A 283 3.54 4.53 4.80
C GLY A 283 3.58 6.04 4.70
N VAL A 284 4.73 6.60 4.35
CA VAL A 284 4.92 8.05 4.34
C VAL A 284 5.07 8.61 2.92
N VAL A 285 4.58 9.83 2.72
CA VAL A 285 4.87 10.63 1.52
C VAL A 285 5.09 12.09 1.92
N ALA A 286 6.09 12.73 1.29
CA ALA A 286 6.24 14.17 1.32
C ALA A 286 5.34 14.77 0.23
N ALA A 287 4.15 15.26 0.63
CA ALA A 287 3.18 15.81 -0.28
C ALA A 287 3.37 17.32 -0.47
N ARG A 288 3.27 17.81 -1.72
CA ARG A 288 3.18 19.26 -1.98
C ARG A 288 1.73 19.67 -2.12
N THR A 289 1.35 20.73 -1.41
CA THR A 289 0.05 21.41 -1.56
C THR A 289 0.03 22.29 -2.80
N GLU A 290 -1.15 22.72 -3.25
CA GLU A 290 -1.26 23.69 -4.35
C GLU A 290 -0.54 25.02 -4.07
N ALA A 291 -0.45 25.40 -2.79
CA ALA A 291 0.28 26.59 -2.35
C ALA A 291 1.81 26.39 -2.35
N GLY A 292 2.31 25.24 -2.79
CA GLY A 292 3.73 24.88 -2.83
C GLY A 292 4.33 24.45 -1.49
N ARG A 293 3.56 24.52 -0.40
CA ARG A 293 4.00 24.07 0.92
C ARG A 293 4.09 22.55 0.97
N ALA A 294 5.20 22.02 1.48
CA ALA A 294 5.36 20.60 1.71
C ALA A 294 4.74 20.18 3.05
N VAL A 295 4.07 19.03 3.05
CA VAL A 295 3.47 18.38 4.21
C VAL A 295 3.86 16.92 4.19
N ILE A 296 4.32 16.39 5.31
CA ILE A 296 4.57 14.98 5.49
C ILE A 296 3.24 14.32 5.87
N ARG A 297 2.79 13.34 5.07
CA ARG A 297 1.59 12.55 5.33
C ARG A 297 2.02 11.14 5.71
N LEU A 298 1.69 10.73 6.92
CA LEU A 298 1.94 9.39 7.44
C LEU A 298 0.62 8.62 7.47
N TYR A 299 0.51 7.61 6.61
CA TYR A 299 -0.59 6.65 6.61
C TYR A 299 -0.20 5.49 7.52
N TYR A 300 -1.16 4.95 8.27
CA TYR A 300 -0.89 3.86 9.19
C TYR A 300 -2.14 3.05 9.52
N GLU A 301 -1.92 1.84 10.00
CA GLU A 301 -2.93 0.92 10.50
C GLU A 301 -3.31 1.26 11.94
N SER A 302 -4.61 1.34 12.20
CA SER A 302 -5.25 1.29 13.52
C SER A 302 -5.80 -0.12 13.71
N ARG A 303 -5.20 -0.90 14.61
CA ARG A 303 -5.58 -2.30 14.87
C ARG A 303 -6.47 -2.39 16.10
N ARG A 304 -7.61 -3.04 15.95
CA ARG A 304 -8.67 -3.08 16.97
C ARG A 304 -8.72 -4.41 17.70
N SER A 305 -9.25 -4.40 18.92
CA SER A 305 -9.37 -5.60 19.77
C SER A 305 -10.30 -6.68 19.22
N ASP A 306 -11.14 -6.36 18.24
CA ASP A 306 -11.99 -7.31 17.51
C ASP A 306 -11.33 -7.83 16.20
N GLY A 307 -10.05 -7.54 15.99
CA GLY A 307 -9.30 -7.94 14.79
C GLY A 307 -9.48 -7.03 13.58
N GLN A 308 -10.35 -6.01 13.65
CA GLN A 308 -10.47 -5.03 12.56
C GLN A 308 -9.18 -4.23 12.41
N VAL A 309 -8.84 -3.91 11.15
CA VAL A 309 -7.79 -2.95 10.83
C VAL A 309 -8.38 -1.84 10.00
N LEU A 310 -8.10 -0.60 10.42
CA LEU A 310 -8.51 0.61 9.72
C LEU A 310 -7.26 1.35 9.27
N ILE A 311 -7.24 1.83 8.02
CA ILE A 311 -6.17 2.71 7.56
C ILE A 311 -6.58 4.15 7.85
N THR A 312 -5.74 4.86 8.59
CA THR A 312 -5.87 6.28 8.91
C THR A 312 -4.63 7.04 8.44
N MET A 313 -4.57 8.34 8.73
CA MET A 313 -3.48 9.22 8.32
C MET A 313 -3.24 10.30 9.36
N ALA A 314 -2.00 10.74 9.50
CA ALA A 314 -1.62 11.96 10.21
C ALA A 314 -0.76 12.86 9.32
N GLY A 315 -0.88 14.18 9.54
CA GLY A 315 -0.10 15.19 8.84
C GLY A 315 0.93 15.84 9.75
N SER A 316 2.07 16.22 9.19
CA SER A 316 3.13 16.93 9.90
C SER A 316 3.86 17.89 8.97
N PHE A 317 4.40 18.98 9.51
CA PHE A 317 5.32 19.87 8.80
C PHE A 317 6.79 19.56 9.08
N ASP A 318 7.11 19.14 10.31
CA ASP A 318 8.47 18.86 10.79
C ASP A 318 8.85 17.36 10.68
N GLY A 319 7.86 16.49 10.45
CA GLY A 319 8.02 15.05 10.40
C GLY A 319 8.21 14.37 11.75
N VAL A 320 8.01 15.10 12.86
CA VAL A 320 8.17 14.61 14.23
C VAL A 320 6.85 14.73 14.99
N THR A 321 6.22 15.90 14.90
CA THR A 321 4.93 16.18 15.54
C THR A 321 3.81 15.98 14.54
N PHE A 322 2.90 15.05 14.84
CA PHE A 322 1.83 14.65 13.93
C PHE A 322 0.44 15.03 14.43
N GLU A 323 -0.38 15.55 13.52
CA GLU A 323 -1.81 15.78 13.73
C GLU A 323 -2.62 14.71 13.01
N PRO A 324 -3.32 13.81 13.72
CA PRO A 324 -4.05 12.72 13.10
C PRO A 324 -5.40 13.16 12.54
N LEU A 325 -5.76 12.54 11.41
CA LEU A 325 -7.11 12.54 10.90
C LEU A 325 -7.99 11.66 11.78
N ARG A 326 -9.16 12.18 12.15
CA ARG A 326 -10.10 11.50 13.07
C ARG A 326 -11.03 10.51 12.37
N ILE A 327 -10.83 10.27 11.09
CA ILE A 327 -11.64 9.34 10.28
C ILE A 327 -10.71 8.44 9.46
N PRO A 328 -11.04 7.16 9.29
CA PRO A 328 -10.32 6.30 8.36
C PRO A 328 -10.33 6.88 6.94
N VAL A 329 -9.21 6.73 6.24
CA VAL A 329 -9.07 7.16 4.85
C VAL A 329 -9.55 6.09 3.87
N VAL A 330 -9.66 4.84 4.33
CA VAL A 330 -10.13 3.68 3.57
C VAL A 330 -11.25 3.01 4.38
N GLN A 331 -12.35 2.64 3.71
CA GLN A 331 -13.52 2.04 4.38
C GLN A 331 -13.46 0.51 4.47
N ASP A 332 -12.60 -0.13 3.68
CA ASP A 332 -12.40 -1.57 3.72
C ASP A 332 -11.53 -1.97 4.94
N ARG A 333 -11.97 -3.00 5.66
CA ARG A 333 -11.39 -3.47 6.93
C ARG A 333 -10.35 -4.59 6.75
N ALA A 334 -10.26 -5.15 5.55
CA ALA A 334 -9.30 -6.20 5.21
C ALA A 334 -7.97 -5.62 4.72
N LEU A 335 -7.96 -4.35 4.26
CA LEU A 335 -6.79 -3.73 3.67
C LEU A 335 -5.69 -3.42 4.69
N ARG A 336 -4.45 -3.67 4.28
CA ARG A 336 -3.23 -3.56 5.09
C ARG A 336 -2.14 -2.79 4.35
N TRP A 337 -1.11 -2.40 5.09
CA TRP A 337 0.19 -1.95 4.56
C TRP A 337 0.06 -0.80 3.57
N PRO A 338 -0.43 0.37 4.04
CA PRO A 338 -0.55 1.53 3.19
C PRO A 338 0.83 1.97 2.68
N ALA A 339 0.98 2.10 1.36
CA ALA A 339 2.13 2.68 0.69
C ALA A 339 1.67 3.83 -0.21
N PRO A 340 1.69 5.07 0.27
CA PRO A 340 1.23 6.23 -0.49
C PRO A 340 2.21 6.61 -1.61
N ARG A 341 1.67 7.08 -2.73
CA ARG A 341 2.41 7.73 -3.81
C ARG A 341 1.64 8.97 -4.27
N GLN A 342 2.25 10.15 -4.12
CA GLN A 342 1.68 11.36 -4.70
C GLN A 342 2.04 11.41 -6.19
N ILE A 343 1.03 11.43 -7.06
CA ILE A 343 1.25 11.55 -8.52
C ILE A 343 1.08 12.99 -9.00
N ASP A 344 0.29 13.80 -8.28
CA ASP A 344 0.21 15.25 -8.45
C ASP A 344 -0.25 15.93 -7.13
N PRO A 345 -0.21 17.27 -7.02
CA PRO A 345 -0.59 17.98 -5.79
C PRO A 345 -1.99 17.66 -5.23
N ARG A 346 -2.90 17.17 -6.07
CA ARG A 346 -4.30 16.83 -5.75
C ARG A 346 -4.53 15.34 -5.64
N VAL A 347 -3.76 14.52 -6.36
CA VAL A 347 -4.00 13.08 -6.44
C VAL A 347 -2.94 12.27 -5.71
N THR A 348 -3.41 11.42 -4.80
CA THR A 348 -2.60 10.45 -4.08
C THR A 348 -3.11 9.05 -4.38
N LEU A 349 -2.21 8.17 -4.78
CA LEU A 349 -2.44 6.74 -4.83
C LEU A 349 -2.06 6.13 -3.48
N LEU A 350 -2.78 5.12 -3.05
CA LEU A 350 -2.48 4.34 -1.87
C LEU A 350 -2.44 2.87 -2.25
N TYR A 351 -1.23 2.32 -2.36
CA TYR A 351 -1.04 0.89 -2.56
C TYR A 351 -1.24 0.18 -1.23
N MET A 352 -1.93 -0.96 -1.25
CA MET A 352 -2.35 -1.69 -0.07
C MET A 352 -2.35 -3.19 -0.39
N GLN A 353 -2.25 -4.00 0.64
CA GLN A 353 -2.51 -5.43 0.53
C GLN A 353 -3.95 -5.74 0.87
N GLY A 354 -4.59 -6.60 0.09
CA GLY A 354 -5.87 -7.21 0.40
C GLY A 354 -5.91 -8.69 0.05
N GLU A 355 -7.09 -9.29 0.22
CA GLU A 355 -7.34 -10.68 -0.15
C GLU A 355 -7.54 -10.81 -1.66
N ARG A 356 -7.00 -11.90 -2.22
CA ARG A 356 -7.31 -12.31 -3.58
C ARG A 356 -8.63 -13.09 -3.56
N GLY A 357 -9.72 -12.50 -4.02
CA GLY A 357 -11.02 -13.19 -4.07
C GLY A 357 -10.94 -14.50 -4.88
N GLY A 358 -11.31 -15.64 -4.27
CA GLY A 358 -11.37 -16.96 -4.92
C GLY A 358 -10.52 -18.07 -4.26
N ARG A 359 -10.42 -19.25 -4.90
CA ARG A 359 -9.51 -20.34 -4.49
C ARG A 359 -8.05 -19.86 -4.69
N GLY A 360 -7.43 -19.35 -3.62
CA GLY A 360 -6.10 -18.74 -3.67
C GLY A 360 -5.91 -17.52 -2.75
N ALA A 361 -6.80 -17.32 -1.78
CA ALA A 361 -6.70 -16.23 -0.79
C ALA A 361 -5.37 -16.22 -0.02
N GLU A 362 -4.68 -17.36 0.05
CA GLU A 362 -3.37 -17.54 0.69
C GLU A 362 -2.21 -16.77 0.00
N ARG A 363 -2.43 -16.15 -1.16
CA ARG A 363 -1.34 -15.53 -1.95
C ARG A 363 -1.32 -14.00 -1.92
N GLY A 364 -2.26 -13.36 -1.23
CA GLY A 364 -2.38 -11.90 -1.18
C GLY A 364 -2.69 -11.25 -2.54
N ALA A 365 -3.11 -9.99 -2.52
CA ALA A 365 -3.23 -9.15 -3.71
C ALA A 365 -2.76 -7.72 -3.38
N LEU A 366 -2.04 -7.10 -4.31
CA LEU A 366 -1.67 -5.68 -4.23
C LEU A 366 -2.73 -4.84 -4.92
N LEU A 367 -3.39 -4.01 -4.13
CA LEU A 367 -4.50 -3.16 -4.53
C LEU A 367 -4.08 -1.69 -4.52
N VAL A 368 -4.68 -0.86 -5.37
CA VAL A 368 -4.48 0.59 -5.35
C VAL A 368 -5.79 1.34 -5.12
N GLY A 369 -5.75 2.26 -4.17
CA GLY A 369 -6.79 3.27 -3.94
C GLY A 369 -6.40 4.62 -4.51
N ILE A 370 -7.39 5.42 -4.90
CA ILE A 370 -7.21 6.77 -5.45
C ILE A 370 -7.91 7.79 -4.53
N ALA A 371 -7.17 8.82 -4.12
CA ALA A 371 -7.69 10.00 -3.45
C ALA A 371 -7.45 11.27 -4.28
N PRO A 372 -8.43 12.18 -4.38
CA PRO A 372 -9.78 12.06 -3.82
C PRO A 372 -10.62 11.02 -4.60
N ALA A 373 -11.55 10.35 -3.91
CA ALA A 373 -12.36 9.28 -4.50
C ALA A 373 -13.14 9.64 -5.78
N GLY A 374 -13.40 10.93 -6.05
CA GLY A 374 -14.12 11.38 -7.24
C GLY A 374 -13.27 11.47 -8.52
N VAL A 375 -11.95 11.28 -8.43
CA VAL A 375 -11.04 11.33 -9.59
C VAL A 375 -11.03 9.97 -10.28
N THR A 376 -11.06 9.97 -11.63
CA THR A 376 -10.76 8.81 -12.48
C THR A 376 -9.47 9.09 -13.24
N LEU A 377 -8.56 8.12 -13.26
CA LEU A 377 -7.30 8.21 -13.99
C LEU A 377 -7.44 7.54 -15.37
N PRO A 378 -6.78 8.08 -16.41
CA PRO A 378 -6.83 7.53 -17.76
C PRO A 378 -6.12 6.19 -17.89
#